data_AF-A0A9E1RZ32-F1
#
_entry.id   AF-A0A9E1RZ32-F1
#
_cell.length_a   1.000
_cell.length_b   1.000
_cell.length_c   1.000
_cell.angle_alpha   90.00
_cell.angle_beta   90.00
_cell.angle_gamma   90.00
#
_symmetry.space_group_name_H-M   'P 1'
#
loop_
_entity.id
_entity.type
_entity.pdbx_description
1 polymer ?
#
loop_
_entity_poly.entity_id
_entity_poly.type
_entity_poly.pdbx_seq_one_letter_code
_entity_poly.pdbx_strand_id
1 'polypeptide(L)' 'LGGGLTALVSRAVYYELIELGVEEERGGETKFGVWSGGEFFVFGNMAPAPGGA' A
#
# COMPACT_ATOMS: atom_id res chain seq x y z
N LEU A 1 6.20 16.74 -13.24
CA LEU A 1 6.73 15.64 -14.08
C LEU A 1 5.55 15.10 -14.89
N GLY A 2 5.54 15.26 -16.21
CA GLY A 2 4.43 14.86 -17.08
C GLY A 2 4.99 14.10 -18.29
N GLY A 3 4.43 12.93 -18.59
CA GLY A 3 4.91 12.06 -19.66
C GLY A 3 4.65 10.57 -19.47
N GLY A 4 3.96 10.15 -18.40
CA GLY A 4 3.67 8.73 -18.16
C GLY A 4 4.91 7.87 -17.84
N LEU A 5 6.04 8.50 -17.52
CA LEU A 5 7.25 7.79 -17.11
C LEU A 5 7.02 7.18 -15.73
N THR A 6 7.30 5.90 -15.62
CA THR A 6 7.30 5.16 -14.35
C THR A 6 8.74 4.82 -13.96
N ALA A 7 8.99 4.71 -12.66
CA ALA A 7 10.28 4.30 -12.12
C ALA A 7 10.07 3.08 -11.21
N LEU A 8 10.93 2.08 -11.38
CA LEU A 8 10.95 0.94 -10.46
C LEU A 8 11.54 1.40 -9.12
N VAL A 9 10.77 1.21 -8.04
CA VAL A 9 11.26 1.48 -6.68
C VAL A 9 12.36 0.47 -6.34
N SER A 10 13.52 0.98 -5.91
CA SER A 10 14.61 0.11 -5.46
C SER A 10 14.20 -0.67 -4.21
N ARG A 11 14.81 -1.83 -3.96
CA ARG A 11 14.49 -2.64 -2.79
C ARG A 11 14.69 -1.89 -1.46
N ALA A 12 15.72 -1.07 -1.36
CA ALA A 12 15.99 -0.28 -0.15
C ALA A 12 14.82 0.66 0.15
N VAL A 13 14.43 1.47 -0.83
CA VAL A 13 13.29 2.41 -0.69
C VAL A 13 11.98 1.66 -0.51
N TYR A 14 11.81 0.50 -1.15
CA TYR A 14 10.62 -0.33 -0.94
C TYR A 14 10.48 -0.75 0.53
N TYR A 15 11.56 -1.18 1.19
CA TYR A 15 11.48 -1.54 2.61
C TYR A 15 11.14 -0.35 3.51
N GLU A 16 11.71 0.83 3.25
CA GLU A 16 11.34 2.05 3.97
C GLU A 16 9.84 2.38 3.79
N LEU A 17 9.29 2.19 2.58
CA LEU A 17 7.86 2.38 2.33
C LEU A 17 6.99 1.34 3.05
N ILE A 18 7.48 0.10 3.21
CA ILE A 18 6.78 -0.92 3.99
C ILE A 18 6.73 -0.53 5.47
N GLU A 19 7.79 0.05 6.03
CA GLU A 19 7.80 0.54 7.42
C GLU A 19 6.82 1.70 7.67
N LEU A 20 6.53 2.49 6.63
CA LEU A 20 5.53 3.56 6.66
C LEU A 20 4.11 3.08 6.34
N GLY A 21 3.96 1.82 5.94
CA GLY A 21 2.68 1.28 5.49
C GLY A 21 1.65 1.16 6.62
N VAL A 22 0.38 1.35 6.28
CA VAL A 22 -0.76 1.23 7.18
C VAL A 22 -1.84 0.33 6.57
N GLU A 23 -2.68 -0.22 7.45
CA GLU A 23 -3.87 -0.97 7.07
C GLU A 23 -5.05 -0.02 6.92
N GLU A 24 -5.79 -0.14 5.83
CA GLU A 24 -6.99 0.65 5.55
C GLU A 24 -8.15 -0.28 5.20
N GLU A 25 -9.30 -0.09 5.85
CA GLU A 25 -10.53 -0.77 5.48
C GLU A 25 -11.17 -0.04 4.28
N ARG A 26 -11.27 -0.71 3.14
CA ARG A 26 -11.87 -0.15 1.93
C ARG A 26 -12.74 -1.18 1.23
N GLY A 27 -14.05 -0.94 1.24
CA GLY A 27 -15.02 -1.79 0.55
C GLY A 27 -15.19 -3.17 1.19
N GLY A 28 -15.05 -3.27 2.52
CA GLY A 28 -15.17 -4.53 3.27
C GLY A 28 -13.92 -5.40 3.24
N GLU A 29 -12.82 -4.90 2.66
CA GLU A 29 -11.51 -5.57 2.66
C GLU A 29 -10.47 -4.69 3.36
N THR A 30 -9.60 -5.31 4.16
CA THR A 30 -8.44 -4.64 4.74
C THR A 30 -7.27 -4.69 3.76
N LYS A 31 -6.77 -3.52 3.37
CA LYS A 31 -5.69 -3.37 2.39
C LYS A 31 -4.48 -2.74 3.05
N PHE A 32 -3.29 -3.25 2.71
CA PHE A 32 -2.03 -2.68 3.17
C PHE A 32 -1.44 -1.78 2.09
N GLY A 33 -0.98 -0.60 2.48
CA GLY A 33 -0.47 0.41 1.55
C GLY A 33 0.08 1.63 2.26
N VAL A 34 0.35 2.69 1.50
CA VAL A 34 0.90 3.95 2.02
C VAL A 34 0.07 5.15 1.57
N TRP A 35 -0.07 6.14 2.45
CA TRP A 35 -0.65 7.43 2.10
C TRP A 35 0.41 8.38 1.55
N SER A 36 0.09 9.04 0.43
CA SER A 36 0.93 10.09 -0.13
C SER A 36 0.06 11.11 -0.86
N GLY A 37 0.23 12.39 -0.53
CA GLY A 37 -0.53 13.46 -1.18
C GLY A 37 -2.05 13.38 -1.02
N GLY A 38 -2.55 12.75 0.05
CA GLY A 38 -3.99 12.55 0.28
C GLY A 38 -4.59 11.39 -0.50
N GLU A 39 -3.79 10.60 -1.19
CA GLU A 39 -4.18 9.38 -1.90
C GLU A 39 -3.54 8.15 -1.25
N PHE A 40 -4.22 7.00 -1.31
CA PHE A 40 -3.72 5.74 -0.74
C PHE A 40 -3.29 4.78 -1.83
N PHE A 41 -2.03 4.35 -1.77
CA PHE A 41 -1.40 3.46 -2.73
C PHE A 41 -1.28 2.05 -2.13
N VAL A 42 -2.04 1.11 -2.67
CA VAL A 42 -2.11 -0.27 -2.18
C VAL A 42 -0.88 -1.07 -2.60
N PHE A 43 -0.27 -1.77 -1.64
CA PHE A 43 0.78 -2.77 -1.91
C PHE A 43 0.23 -4.19 -2.05
N GLY A 44 -0.87 -4.51 -1.35
CA GLY A 44 -1.53 -5.80 -1.47
C GLY A 44 -2.81 -5.90 -0.65
N ASN A 45 -3.60 -6.95 -0.92
CA ASN A 45 -4.70 -7.33 -0.06
C ASN A 45 -4.14 -8.04 1.17
N MET A 46 -4.61 -7.71 2.35
CA MET A 46 -4.34 -8.58 3.49
C MET A 46 -5.29 -9.77 3.43
N ALA A 47 -4.77 -10.95 3.79
CA ALA A 47 -5.67 -12.06 4.06
C ALA A 47 -6.63 -11.63 5.20
N PRO A 48 -7.91 -11.99 5.15
CA PRO A 48 -8.81 -11.75 6.27
C PRO A 48 -8.19 -12.36 7.52
N ALA A 49 -8.26 -11.64 8.65
CA ALA A 49 -7.74 -12.14 9.91
C ALA A 49 -8.30 -13.56 10.16
N PRO A 50 -7.47 -14.55 10.49
CA PRO A 50 -7.97 -15.88 10.81
C PRO A 50 -8.88 -15.79 12.03
N GLY A 51 -10.19 -15.80 11.82
CA GLY A 51 -11.21 -15.65 12.87
C GLY A 51 -12.44 -14.79 12.53
N GLY A 52 -12.55 -14.22 11.32
CA GLY A 52 -13.83 -13.64 10.86
C GLY A 52 -14.87 -14.73 10.59
N ALA A 53 -16.01 -14.64 11.29
CA ALA A 53 -17.12 -15.61 11.36
C ALA A 53 -17.56 -16.29 10.06
#